data_AF-X1BNF4-F1
#
_entry.id   AF-X1BNF4-F1
#
_cell.length_a   1.000
_cell.length_b   1.000
_cell.length_c   1.000
_cell.angle_alpha   90.00
_cell.angle_beta   90.00
_cell.angle_gamma   90.00
#
_symmetry.space_group_name_H-M   'P 1'
#
loop_
_entity.id
_entity.type
_entity.pdbx_description
1 polymer ?
#
loop_
_entity_poly.entity_id
_entity_poly.type
_entity_poly.pdbx_seq_one_letter_code
_entity_poly.pdbx_strand_id
1 'polypeptide(L)'
;EEIVLNQVNRLIREPVSDEELYRAKKKLITGICMREHVNRSRAVYIHIRIIRNRPIESTENRIRNIESVSKEDIMALARKLFSSDKYAILTLY
;
A
#
# COMPACT_ATOMS: atom_id res chain seq x y z
N GLU A 1 -8.95 -7.16 18.66
CA GLU A 1 -7.67 -7.77 18.25
C GLU A 1 -7.88 -8.97 17.33
N GLU A 2 -8.68 -9.96 17.74
CA GLU A 2 -8.92 -11.21 17.01
C GLU A 2 -9.38 -11.03 15.55
N ILE A 3 -10.27 -10.07 15.29
CA ILE A 3 -10.74 -9.77 13.92
C ILE A 3 -9.59 -9.31 13.02
N VAL A 4 -8.70 -8.45 13.52
CA VAL A 4 -7.56 -7.92 12.75
C VAL A 4 -6.57 -9.03 12.45
N LEU A 5 -6.24 -9.84 13.47
CA LEU A 5 -5.38 -11.01 13.32
C LEU A 5 -5.93 -12.01 12.31
N ASN A 6 -7.24 -12.25 12.32
CA ASN A 6 -7.89 -13.13 11.35
C ASN A 6 -7.74 -12.59 9.92
N GLN A 7 -8.01 -11.29 9.69
CA GLN A 7 -7.84 -10.71 8.34
C GLN A 7 -6.38 -10.74 7.87
N VAL A 8 -5.42 -10.51 8.77
CA VAL A 8 -3.99 -10.65 8.46
C VAL A 8 -3.64 -12.08 8.07
N ASN A 9 -4.12 -13.07 8.82
CA ASN A 9 -3.92 -14.48 8.49
C ASN A 9 -4.53 -14.86 7.14
N ARG A 10 -5.69 -14.31 6.78
CA ARG A 10 -6.29 -14.50 5.45
C ARG A 10 -5.42 -13.91 4.35
N LEU A 11 -4.89 -12.70 4.49
CA LEU A 11 -3.97 -12.09 3.52
C LEU A 11 -2.68 -12.91 3.26
N ILE A 12 -2.24 -13.69 4.25
CA ILE A 12 -1.06 -14.55 4.14
C ILE A 12 -1.36 -15.84 3.35
N ARG A 13 -2.57 -16.38 3.53
CA ARG A 13 -2.96 -17.73 3.09
C ARG A 13 -3.78 -17.74 1.80
N GLU A 14 -4.61 -16.72 1.60
CA GLU A 14 -5.58 -16.64 0.52
C GLU A 14 -5.28 -15.43 -0.37
N PRO A 15 -5.40 -15.58 -1.70
CA PRO A 15 -5.36 -14.43 -2.59
C PRO A 15 -6.57 -13.53 -2.36
N VAL A 16 -6.37 -12.21 -2.44
CA VAL A 16 -7.49 -11.25 -2.43
C VAL A 16 -8.37 -11.45 -3.67
N SER A 17 -9.65 -11.12 -3.56
CA SER A 17 -10.56 -11.16 -4.72
C SER A 17 -10.17 -10.11 -5.77
N ASP A 18 -10.55 -10.35 -7.02
CA ASP A 18 -10.35 -9.37 -8.10
C ASP A 18 -11.04 -8.04 -7.80
N GLU A 19 -12.22 -8.09 -7.19
CA GLU A 19 -12.98 -6.90 -6.81
C GLU A 19 -12.30 -6.12 -5.68
N GLU A 20 -11.71 -6.79 -4.68
CA GLU A 20 -10.91 -6.12 -3.65
C GLU A 20 -9.66 -5.46 -4.24
N LEU A 21 -8.95 -6.17 -5.12
CA LEU A 21 -7.76 -5.64 -5.78
C LEU A 21 -8.11 -4.43 -6.66
N TYR A 22 -9.18 -4.53 -7.46
CA TYR A 22 -9.68 -3.45 -8.30
C TYR A 22 -10.05 -2.22 -7.47
N ARG A 23 -10.86 -2.39 -6.42
CA ARG A 23 -11.26 -1.28 -5.54
C ARG A 23 -10.07 -0.63 -4.84
N ALA A 24 -9.11 -1.42 -4.37
CA ALA A 24 -7.90 -0.91 -3.73
C ALA A 24 -7.06 -0.09 -4.72
N LYS A 25 -6.80 -0.61 -5.92
CA LYS A 25 -6.06 0.11 -6.98
C LYS A 25 -6.75 1.43 -7.34
N LYS A 26 -8.06 1.38 -7.60
CA LYS A 26 -8.87 2.56 -7.94
C LYS A 26 -8.80 3.62 -6.85
N LYS A 27 -8.98 3.23 -5.58
CA LYS A 27 -8.88 4.13 -4.43
C LYS A 27 -7.52 4.82 -4.34
N LEU A 28 -6.42 4.08 -4.52
CA LEU A 28 -5.07 4.63 -4.49
C LEU A 28 -4.81 5.60 -5.65
N ILE A 29 -5.19 5.23 -6.87
CA ILE A 29 -5.02 6.05 -8.07
C ILE A 29 -5.83 7.35 -7.95
N THR A 30 -7.11 7.27 -7.59
CA THR A 30 -7.95 8.45 -7.36
C THR A 30 -7.32 9.38 -6.31
N GLY A 31 -6.81 8.82 -5.21
CA GLY A 31 -6.13 9.61 -4.18
C GLY A 31 -4.85 10.28 -4.68
N ILE A 32 -4.09 9.65 -5.58
CA ILE A 32 -2.92 10.27 -6.21
C ILE A 32 -3.35 11.43 -7.10
N CYS A 33 -4.33 11.23 -7.99
CA CYS A 33 -4.81 12.27 -8.89
C CYS A 33 -5.31 13.50 -8.11
N MET A 34 -6.12 13.30 -7.06
CA MET A 34 -6.60 14.40 -6.23
C MET A 34 -5.47 15.20 -5.55
N ARG A 35 -4.41 14.52 -5.11
CA ARG A 35 -3.27 15.19 -4.46
C ARG A 35 -2.38 15.92 -5.44
N GLU A 36 -2.30 15.49 -6.69
CA GLU A 36 -1.45 16.12 -7.71
C GLU A 36 -1.87 17.55 -8.01
N HIS A 37 -3.17 17.83 -7.90
CA HIS A 37 -3.72 19.19 -8.06
C HIS A 37 -3.45 20.13 -6.88
N VAL A 38 -2.82 19.64 -5.81
CA VAL A 38 -2.54 20.42 -4.60
C VAL A 38 -1.03 20.65 -4.47
N ASN A 39 -0.58 21.89 -4.71
CA ASN A 39 0.83 22.28 -4.65
C ASN A 39 1.53 21.84 -3.36
N ARG A 40 0.86 21.97 -2.21
CA ARG A 40 1.39 21.51 -0.91
C ARG A 40 1.64 20.00 -0.88
N SER A 41 0.71 19.20 -1.39
CA SER A 41 0.84 17.74 -1.43
C SER A 41 2.01 17.30 -2.32
N ARG A 42 2.20 18.00 -3.45
CA ARG A 42 3.33 17.77 -4.37
C ARG A 42 4.67 18.14 -3.73
N ALA A 43 4.74 19.27 -3.03
CA ALA A 43 5.94 19.68 -2.28
C ALA A 43 6.31 18.67 -1.18
N VAL A 44 5.32 18.19 -0.41
CA VAL A 44 5.54 17.15 0.61
C VAL A 44 6.07 15.86 -0.01
N TYR A 45 5.50 15.41 -1.13
CA TYR A 45 5.98 14.23 -1.84
C TYR A 45 7.45 14.38 -2.26
N ILE A 46 7.81 15.49 -2.91
CA ILE A 46 9.20 15.76 -3.35
C ILE A 46 10.14 15.77 -2.15
N HIS A 47 9.78 16.51 -1.09
CA HIS A 47 10.59 16.60 0.12
C HIS A 47 10.87 15.23 0.74
N ILE A 48 9.83 14.38 0.90
CA ILE A 48 9.98 13.02 1.45
C ILE A 48 10.91 12.15 0.59
N ARG A 49 10.87 12.30 -0.74
CA ARG A 49 11.76 11.52 -1.64
C ARG A 49 13.21 11.97 -1.51
N ILE A 50 13.46 13.28 -1.44
CA ILE A 50 14.81 13.85 -1.25
C ILE A 50 15.43 13.38 0.07
N ILE A 51 14.72 13.54 1.20
CA ILE A 51 15.27 13.16 2.52
C ILE A 51 15.54 11.64 2.64
N ARG A 52 14.85 10.82 1.84
CA ARG A 52 15.04 9.36 1.79
C ARG A 52 16.00 8.92 0.69
N ASN A 53 16.64 9.85 -0.01
CA ASN A 53 17.50 9.61 -1.16
C ASN A 53 16.84 8.70 -2.22
N ARG A 54 15.56 8.95 -2.52
CA ARG A 54 14.77 8.21 -3.51
C ARG A 54 14.51 9.08 -4.74
N PRO A 55 14.47 8.49 -5.96
CA PRO A 55 14.19 9.26 -7.17
C PRO A 55 12.80 9.90 -7.12
N ILE A 56 12.60 11.06 -7.74
CA ILE A 56 11.26 11.65 -7.86
C ILE A 56 10.56 10.97 -9.05
N GLU A 57 9.57 10.14 -8.76
CA GLU A 57 8.78 9.47 -9.81
C GLU A 57 7.65 10.36 -10.30
N SER A 58 7.38 10.33 -11.61
CA SER A 58 6.19 10.97 -12.18
C SER A 58 4.91 10.30 -11.71
N THR A 59 3.80 11.02 -11.81
CA THR A 59 2.48 10.51 -11.45
C THR A 59 2.10 9.29 -12.29
N GLU A 60 2.41 9.30 -13.58
CA GLU A 60 2.15 8.20 -14.52
C GLU A 60 2.92 6.94 -14.12
N ASN A 61 4.20 7.08 -13.74
CA ASN A 61 5.00 5.94 -13.29
C ASN A 61 4.44 5.36 -11.98
N ARG A 62 3.99 6.20 -11.06
CA ARG A 62 3.35 5.74 -9.81
C ARG A 62 2.05 5.01 -10.06
N ILE A 63 1.22 5.48 -11.00
CA ILE A 63 -0.02 4.81 -11.41
C ILE A 63 0.31 3.47 -12.05
N ARG A 64 1.24 3.41 -13.00
CA ARG A 64 1.67 2.16 -13.66
C ARG A 64 2.18 1.14 -12.65
N ASN A 65 2.95 1.58 -11.67
CA ASN A 65 3.44 0.70 -10.59
C ASN A 65 2.27 0.11 -9.79
N ILE A 66 1.23 0.88 -9.45
CA ILE A 66 0.03 0.38 -8.76
C ILE A 66 -0.75 -0.60 -9.63
N GLU A 67 -0.93 -0.29 -10.91
CA GLU A 67 -1.65 -1.15 -11.86
C GLU A 67 -0.94 -2.49 -12.06
N SER A 68 0.39 -2.51 -12.04
CA SER A 68 1.21 -3.73 -12.20
C SER A 68 1.14 -4.71 -11.03
N VAL A 69 0.66 -4.30 -9.85
CA VAL A 69 0.61 -5.17 -8.66
C VAL A 69 -0.31 -6.37 -8.90
N SER A 70 0.23 -7.57 -8.71
CA SER A 70 -0.51 -8.83 -8.78
C SER A 70 -1.03 -9.28 -7.40
N LYS A 71 -1.89 -10.30 -7.38
CA LYS A 71 -2.34 -10.92 -6.12
C LYS A 71 -1.18 -11.62 -5.41
N GLU A 72 -0.29 -12.21 -6.20
CA GLU A 72 0.89 -12.92 -5.77
C GLU A 72 1.88 -11.98 -5.07
N ASP A 73 2.08 -10.76 -5.59
CA ASP A 73 2.91 -9.73 -4.94
C ASP A 73 2.36 -9.37 -3.55
N ILE A 74 1.04 -9.23 -3.43
CA ILE A 74 0.36 -8.92 -2.18
C ILE A 74 0.58 -10.05 -1.17
N MET A 75 0.36 -11.30 -1.59
CA MET A 75 0.57 -12.47 -0.73
C MET A 75 2.04 -12.63 -0.31
N ALA A 76 2.98 -12.43 -1.23
CA ALA A 76 4.41 -12.50 -0.94
C ALA A 76 4.82 -11.43 0.08
N LEU A 77 4.32 -10.20 -0.08
CA LEU A 77 4.56 -9.12 0.86
C LEU A 77 3.90 -9.38 2.22
N ALA A 78 2.66 -9.89 2.24
CA ALA A 78 1.94 -10.23 3.45
C ALA A 78 2.69 -11.30 4.26
N ARG A 79 3.17 -12.37 3.61
CA ARG A 79 4.05 -13.37 4.23
C ARG A 79 5.31 -12.74 4.79
N LYS A 80 5.97 -11.87 4.02
CA LYS A 80 7.22 -11.22 4.45
C LYS A 80 7.05 -10.35 5.70
N LEU A 81 5.93 -9.61 5.79
CA LEU A 81 5.67 -8.63 6.85
C LEU A 81 4.97 -9.23 8.07
N PHE A 82 4.06 -10.18 7.88
CA PHE A 82 3.15 -10.66 8.92
C PHE A 82 3.35 -12.12 9.31
N SER A 83 4.48 -12.73 8.93
CA SER A 83 4.94 -13.96 9.61
C SER A 83 4.94 -13.73 11.13
N SER A 84 4.51 -14.71 11.92
CA SER A 84 4.12 -14.63 13.34
C SER A 84 5.07 -13.87 14.26
N ASP A 85 6.34 -13.74 13.88
CA ASP A 85 7.40 -13.20 14.74
C ASP A 85 7.81 -11.76 14.36
N LYS A 86 7.08 -11.10 13.44
CA LYS A 86 7.50 -9.83 12.82
C LYS A 86 6.60 -8.62 13.09
N TYR A 87 5.59 -8.74 13.95
CA TYR A 87 4.70 -7.62 14.29
C TYR A 87 4.39 -7.56 15.78
N ALA A 88 4.10 -6.35 16.27
CA ALA A 88 3.66 -6.09 17.63
C ALA A 88 2.25 -5.50 17.61
N ILE A 89 1.39 -5.96 18.53
CA ILE A 89 0.05 -5.41 18.73
C ILE A 89 0.09 -4.52 19.96
N LEU A 90 -0.32 -3.27 19.79
CA LEU A 90 -0.43 -2.30 20.88
C LEU A 90 -1.91 -1.98 21.08
N THR A 91 -2.42 -2.27 22.28
CA THR A 91 -3.78 -1.92 22.70
C THR A 91 -3.68 -0.81 23.75
N LEU A 92 -4.27 0.35 23.45
CA LEU A 92 -4.38 1.46 24.39
C LEU A 92 -5.70 1.29 25.14
N TYR A 93 -5.62 1.06 26.45
CA TYR A 93 -6.77 1.06 27.36
C TYR A 93 -7.09 2.48 27.83
#